data_AF-A0A2K9EIM3-F1
#
_entry.id   AF-A0A2K9EIM3-F1
#
_cell.length_a   1.000
_cell.length_b   1.000
_cell.length_c   1.000
_cell.angle_alpha   90.00
_cell.angle_beta   90.00
_cell.angle_gamma   90.00
#
_symmetry.space_group_name_H-M   'P 1'
#
loop_
_entity.id
_entity.type
_entity.pdbx_description
1 polymer ?
#
loop_
_entity_poly.entity_id
_entity_poly.type
_entity_poly.pdbx_seq_one_letter_code
_entity_poly.pdbx_strand_id
1 'polypeptide(L)' 'MSKELMYILITKMHLRLNQLIEEKNYNLLDEEVLHYSQRLDKVLSRFNKIVNQDANSGLNSCEVNNVTKCAI' A
#
# COMPACT_ATOMS: atom_id res chain seq x y z
N MET A 1 7.27 -6.01 16.46
CA MET A 1 7.84 -5.03 15.50
C MET A 1 7.27 -3.67 15.83
N SER A 2 8.09 -2.65 16.08
CA SER A 2 7.60 -1.30 16.39
C SER A 2 6.91 -0.68 15.16
N LYS A 3 5.79 0.02 15.36
CA LYS A 3 4.98 0.66 14.30
C LYS A 3 5.83 1.54 13.36
N GLU A 4 6.84 2.21 13.91
CA GLU A 4 7.79 3.05 13.19
C GLU A 4 8.57 2.31 12.10
N LEU A 5 9.01 1.07 12.37
CA LEU A 5 9.72 0.25 11.38
C LEU A 5 8.79 -0.16 10.23
N MET A 6 7.51 -0.40 10.51
CA MET A 6 6.51 -0.68 9.48
C MET A 6 6.23 0.54 8.61
N TYR A 7 6.13 1.74 9.20
CA TYR A 7 6.02 2.98 8.43
C TYR A 7 7.23 3.19 7.51
N ILE A 8 8.46 3.03 8.02
CA ILE A 8 9.67 3.15 7.20
C ILE A 8 9.66 2.15 6.04
N LEU A 9 9.23 0.91 6.28
CA LEU A 9 9.13 -0.13 5.26
C LEU A 9 8.09 0.22 4.18
N ILE A 10 6.90 0.67 4.59
CA ILE A 10 5.83 1.09 3.68
C ILE A 10 6.30 2.25 2.81
N THR A 11 6.93 3.27 3.40
CA THR A 11 7.48 4.42 2.65
C THR A 11 8.52 3.98 1.62
N LYS A 12 9.44 3.09 1.99
CA LYS A 12 10.43 2.54 1.05
C LYS A 12 9.77 1.79 -0.12
N MET A 13 8.71 1.04 0.16
CA MET A 13 7.97 0.34 -0.90
C MET A 13 7.24 1.31 -1.83
N HIS A 14 6.65 2.40 -1.31
CA HIS A 14 6.05 3.45 -2.15
C HIS A 14 7.07 4.11 -3.07
N LEU A 15 8.25 4.48 -2.55
CA LEU A 15 9.32 5.05 -3.35
C LEU A 15 9.76 4.09 -4.47
N ARG A 16 9.86 2.79 -4.14
CA ARG A 16 10.25 1.77 -5.12
C ARG A 16 9.17 1.53 -6.18
N LEU A 17 7.89 1.57 -5.81
CA LEU A 17 6.79 1.51 -6.78
C LEU A 17 6.84 2.71 -7.73
N ASN A 18 7.12 3.92 -7.22
CA ASN A 18 7.21 5.10 -8.07
C ASN A 18 8.38 5.01 -9.08
N GLN A 19 9.54 4.54 -8.62
CA GLN A 19 10.67 4.26 -9.51
C GLN A 19 10.31 3.22 -10.58
N LEU A 20 9.61 2.15 -10.19
CA LEU A 20 9.18 1.11 -11.13
C LEU A 20 8.21 1.67 -12.18
N ILE A 21 7.31 2.56 -11.79
CA ILE A 21 6.39 3.25 -12.72
C ILE A 21 7.18 4.12 -13.70
N GLU A 22 8.17 4.89 -13.22
CA GLU A 22 9.05 5.71 -14.06
C GLU A 22 9.86 4.85 -15.04
N GLU A 23 10.46 3.76 -14.58
CA GLU A 23 11.21 2.79 -15.42
C GLU A 23 10.32 2.15 -16.49
N LYS A 24 9.02 1.99 -16.22
CA LYS A 24 8.03 1.43 -17.15
C LYS A 24 7.30 2.47 -17.99
N ASN A 25 7.84 3.69 -18.12
CA ASN A 25 7.25 4.78 -18.89
C ASN A 25 5.80 5.11 -18.46
N TYR A 26 5.54 5.05 -17.16
CA TYR A 26 4.21 5.27 -16.57
C TYR A 26 3.15 4.28 -17.04
N ASN A 27 3.55 3.11 -17.56
CA ASN A 27 2.61 2.04 -17.87
C ASN A 27 2.13 1.35 -16.59
N LEU A 28 1.02 1.84 -16.04
CA LEU A 28 0.40 1.27 -14.84
C LEU A 28 -0.19 -0.13 -15.05
N LEU A 29 -0.38 -0.54 -16.31
CA LEU A 29 -0.86 -1.88 -16.68
C LEU A 29 0.29 -2.87 -16.92
N ASP A 30 1.54 -2.44 -16.74
CA ASP A 30 2.69 -3.33 -16.76
C ASP A 30 2.56 -4.37 -15.63
N GLU A 31 2.83 -5.63 -15.95
CA GLU A 31 2.66 -6.75 -15.03
C GLU A 31 3.54 -6.60 -13.77
N GLU A 32 4.74 -6.03 -13.91
CA GLU A 32 5.64 -5.83 -12.77
C GLU A 32 5.12 -4.72 -11.85
N VAL A 33 4.60 -3.63 -12.43
CA VAL A 33 3.97 -2.53 -11.67
C VAL A 33 2.73 -3.03 -10.94
N LEU A 34 1.88 -3.81 -11.62
CA LEU A 34 0.66 -4.40 -11.03
C LEU A 34 1.00 -5.36 -9.89
N HIS A 35 1.93 -6.29 -10.12
CA HIS A 35 2.33 -7.26 -9.11
C HIS A 35 2.98 -6.59 -7.89
N TYR A 36 3.82 -5.57 -8.11
CA TYR A 36 4.43 -4.82 -7.02
C TYR A 36 3.39 -3.99 -6.25
N SER A 37 2.45 -3.35 -6.93
CA SER A 37 1.34 -2.61 -6.34
C SER A 37 0.47 -3.53 -5.46
N GLN A 38 0.07 -4.70 -5.96
CA GLN A 38 -0.70 -5.69 -5.18
C GLN A 38 0.07 -6.18 -3.95
N ARG A 39 1.40 -6.31 -4.06
CA ARG A 39 2.24 -6.69 -2.92
C ARG A 39 2.27 -5.59 -1.86
N LEU A 40 2.34 -4.32 -2.26
CA LEU A 40 2.26 -3.18 -1.35
C LEU A 40 0.89 -3.10 -0.67
N ASP A 41 -0.19 -3.29 -1.41
CA ASP A 41 -1.54 -3.32 -0.87
C ASP A 41 -1.71 -4.39 0.22
N LYS A 42 -1.20 -5.60 0.00
CA LYS A 42 -1.21 -6.68 1.01
C LYS A 42 -0.47 -6.30 2.30
N VAL A 43 0.64 -5.56 2.18
CA VAL A 43 1.41 -5.08 3.35
C VAL A 43 0.62 -4.00 4.09
N LEU A 44 0.02 -3.04 3.38
CA LEU A 44 -0.84 -2.00 3.95
C LEU A 44 -2.06 -2.61 4.65
N SER A 45 -2.72 -3.57 4.02
CA SER A 45 -3.85 -4.31 4.59
C SER A 45 -3.48 -5.01 5.90
N ARG A 46 -2.29 -5.63 5.97
CA ARG A 46 -1.80 -6.25 7.22
C ARG A 46 -1.44 -5.22 8.27
N PHE A 47 -0.83 -4.10 7.87
CA PHE A 47 -0.50 -3.01 8.78
C PHE A 47 -1.74 -2.39 9.38
N ASN A 48 -2.75 -2.09 8.57
CA ASN A 48 -4.04 -1.56 9.01
C ASN A 48 -4.70 -2.51 10.01
N LYS A 49 -4.67 -3.83 9.76
CA LYS A 49 -5.16 -4.83 10.72
C LYS A 49 -4.41 -4.76 12.04
N ILE A 50 -3.09 -4.69 12.04
CA ILE A 50 -2.27 -4.62 13.27
C ILE A 50 -2.54 -3.32 14.04
N VAL A 51 -2.63 -2.18 13.34
CA VAL A 51 -2.92 -0.88 13.96
C VAL A 51 -4.32 -0.85 14.58
N ASN A 52 -5.33 -1.42 13.89
CA ASN A 52 -6.70 -1.47 14.40
C ASN A 52 -6.91 -2.57 15.46
N GLN A 53 -6.09 -3.63 15.48
CA GLN A 53 -6.13 -4.67 16.51
C GLN A 53 -5.71 -4.13 17.89
N ASP A 54 -4.77 -3.19 17.91
CA ASP A 54 -4.40 -2.48 19.14
C ASP A 54 -5.52 -1.55 19.65
N ALA A 55 -6.49 -1.21 18.81
CA ALA A 55 -7.56 -0.26 19.12
C ALA A 55 -8.89 -0.91 19.50
N ASN A 56 -9.21 -2.14 19.08
CA ASN A 56 -10.41 -2.86 19.51
C ASN A 56 -10.38 -4.36 19.15
N SER A 57 -10.74 -5.22 20.11
CA SER A 57 -11.22 -6.57 19.79
C SER A 57 -12.51 -6.43 18.97
N GLY A 58 -12.45 -6.77 17.68
CA GLY A 58 -13.61 -6.93 16.82
C GLY A 58 -14.12 -5.65 16.17
N LEU A 59 -13.75 -5.43 14.90
CA LEU A 59 -14.73 -5.12 13.87
C LEU A 59 -14.10 -5.28 12.48
N ASN A 60 -14.86 -5.92 11.59
CA ASN A 60 -14.63 -5.86 10.16
C ASN A 60 -14.66 -4.39 9.71
N SER A 61 -13.63 -3.93 8.99
CA SER A 61 -13.85 -2.90 7.98
C SER A 61 -12.89 -3.10 6.82
N CYS A 62 -13.46 -3.60 5.73
CA CYS A 62 -12.92 -3.45 4.40
C CYS A 62 -13.26 -2.02 3.96
N GLU A 63 -12.35 -1.07 4.16
CA GLU A 63 -12.46 0.26 3.55
C GLU A 63 -11.22 0.53 2.72
N VAL A 64 -11.24 -0.04 1.53
CA VAL A 64 -10.55 0.51 0.36
C VAL A 64 -11.37 1.73 -0.06
N ASN A 65 -11.03 2.90 0.44
CA ASN A 65 -11.48 4.22 -0.05
C ASN A 65 -10.48 5.23 0.53
N ASN A 66 -9.49 5.74 -0.21
CA ASN A 66 -9.69 6.82 -1.16
C ASN A 66 -8.53 6.86 -2.18
N VAL A 67 -8.68 6.17 -3.31
CA VAL A 67 -8.06 6.62 -4.57
C VAL A 67 -9.06 7.58 -5.22
N THR A 68 -9.34 8.70 -4.55
CA THR A 68 -10.22 9.73 -5.11
C THR A 68 -9.40 10.82 -5.79
N LYS A 69 -9.63 10.93 -7.11
CA LYS A 69 -9.30 12.03 -8.04
C LYS A 69 -7.88 12.06 -8.62
N CYS A 70 -7.60 11.16 -9.54
CA CYS A 70 -7.03 11.58 -10.82
C CYS A 70 -8.19 12.07 -11.68
N ALA A 71 -8.45 13.39 -11.67
CA ALA A 71 -9.40 14.01 -12.56
C ALA A 71 -8.73 14.22 -13.93
N ILE A 72 -9.43 13.80 -14.98
CA ILE A 72 -9.19 14.17 -16.39
C ILE A 72 -9.56 15.63 -16.58
#